data_AF-A0A6C0CBD1-F1
#
_entry.id   AF-A0A6C0CBD1-F1
#
_cell.length_a   1.000
_cell.length_b   1.000
_cell.length_c   1.000
_cell.angle_alpha   90.00
_cell.angle_beta   90.00
_cell.angle_gamma   90.00
#
_symmetry.space_group_name_H-M   'P 1'
#
loop_
_entity.id
_entity.type
_entity.pdbx_description
1 polymer ?
#
loop_
_entity_poly.entity_id
_entity_poly.type
_entity_poly.pdbx_seq_one_letter_code
_entity_poly.pdbx_strand_id
1 'polypeptide(L)'
;MEEYYKAKYLKYKGKYFAVKSNQTGGKGGTWAQKERKRRKELVNMKTTNSYISYDKIKGLASYAVHCNGGRPFIVNVEPGEINILVGDTTYKRLKPIKDFEGYWTGYDASPYKNHGNTILIKINEHKYIYVGCEIFSFRTKEEILDFISPLGNSDVPYPLAYGTENIYFLCERSYVRADQMHLEPTVLNAEELYGEFYGHITFPDTQKFDIIPLLGLKKIASRG
;
A
#
# COMPACT_ATOMS: atom_id res chain seq x y z
N MET A 1 -13.38 -8.96 -4.23
CA MET A 1 -12.32 -8.10 -3.65
C MET A 1 -11.61 -7.35 -4.77
N GLU A 2 -11.06 -8.06 -5.75
CA GLU A 2 -10.41 -7.48 -6.93
C GLU A 2 -11.30 -6.43 -7.66
N GLU A 3 -12.55 -6.77 -7.97
CA GLU A 3 -13.49 -5.80 -8.58
C GLU A 3 -13.83 -4.59 -7.70
N TYR A 4 -13.78 -4.75 -6.37
CA TYR A 4 -14.10 -3.66 -5.43
C TYR A 4 -13.04 -2.57 -5.45
N TYR A 5 -11.75 -2.96 -5.32
CA TYR A 5 -10.65 -2.00 -5.35
C TYR A 5 -10.46 -1.40 -6.73
N LYS A 6 -10.59 -2.21 -7.79
CA LYS A 6 -10.61 -1.71 -9.17
C LYS A 6 -11.71 -0.67 -9.39
N ALA A 7 -12.95 -0.93 -8.96
CA ALA A 7 -14.05 0.03 -9.08
C ALA A 7 -13.82 1.31 -8.27
N LYS A 8 -13.24 1.20 -7.06
CA LYS A 8 -12.87 2.36 -6.24
C LYS A 8 -11.77 3.19 -6.87
N TYR A 9 -10.75 2.52 -7.43
CA TYR A 9 -9.65 3.17 -8.15
C TYR A 9 -10.17 3.88 -9.40
N LEU A 10 -11.06 3.25 -10.15
CA LEU A 10 -11.74 3.84 -11.31
C LEU A 10 -12.52 5.09 -10.96
N LYS A 11 -13.33 5.04 -9.89
CA LYS A 11 -14.06 6.22 -9.40
C LYS A 11 -13.12 7.31 -8.91
N TYR A 12 -12.00 6.91 -8.31
CA TYR A 12 -10.91 7.81 -7.95
C TYR A 12 -10.38 8.49 -9.22
N LYS A 13 -9.67 7.77 -10.10
CA LYS A 13 -9.02 8.31 -11.31
C LYS A 13 -9.97 8.94 -12.34
N GLY A 14 -11.18 8.43 -12.52
CA GLY A 14 -12.18 8.99 -13.44
C GLY A 14 -12.57 10.43 -13.11
N LYS A 15 -12.57 10.81 -11.81
CA LYS A 15 -12.72 12.21 -11.39
C LYS A 15 -11.48 13.07 -11.68
N TYR A 16 -10.29 12.48 -11.81
CA TYR A 16 -9.02 13.20 -12.02
C TYR A 16 -8.63 13.33 -13.49
N PHE A 17 -8.87 12.32 -14.34
CA PHE A 17 -8.55 12.43 -15.77
C PHE A 17 -9.47 13.40 -16.52
N ALA A 18 -10.73 13.55 -16.09
CA ALA A 18 -11.62 14.63 -16.55
C ALA A 18 -11.09 16.04 -16.22
N VAL A 19 -10.22 16.17 -15.21
CA VAL A 19 -9.53 17.43 -14.88
C VAL A 19 -8.23 17.60 -15.68
N LYS A 20 -7.56 16.50 -16.07
CA LYS A 20 -6.36 16.54 -16.92
C LYS A 20 -6.67 16.91 -18.38
N SER A 21 -7.80 16.49 -18.95
CA SER A 21 -8.19 16.82 -20.33
C SER A 21 -8.56 18.30 -20.54
N ASN A 22 -8.93 19.02 -19.48
CA ASN A 22 -9.26 20.45 -19.54
C ASN A 22 -8.06 21.38 -19.28
N GLN A 23 -6.84 20.86 -19.16
CA GLN A 23 -5.62 21.66 -18.91
C GLN A 23 -4.78 21.87 -20.19
N THR A 24 -5.41 22.37 -21.24
CA THR A 24 -4.72 23.22 -22.21
C THR A 24 -4.81 24.67 -21.72
N GLY A 25 -3.84 25.12 -20.91
CA GLY A 25 -3.57 26.56 -20.69
C GLY A 25 -4.11 27.25 -19.43
N GLY A 26 -4.68 26.54 -18.44
CA GLY A 26 -5.20 27.15 -17.20
C GLY A 26 -4.37 26.84 -15.95
N LYS A 27 -4.27 27.79 -15.00
CA LYS A 27 -3.74 27.53 -13.64
C LYS A 27 -4.57 26.40 -13.00
N GLY A 28 -4.05 25.18 -13.00
CA GLY A 28 -4.75 24.01 -12.43
C GLY A 28 -5.24 24.27 -11.00
N GLY A 29 -6.41 23.72 -10.66
CA GLY A 29 -7.02 23.87 -9.34
C GLY A 29 -6.10 23.41 -8.19
N THR A 30 -6.47 23.76 -6.95
CA THR A 30 -5.66 23.52 -5.74
C THR A 30 -5.15 22.09 -5.59
N TRP A 31 -5.90 21.08 -6.02
CA TRP A 31 -5.45 19.68 -5.98
C TRP A 31 -4.32 19.36 -6.97
N ALA A 32 -4.44 19.79 -8.23
CA ALA A 32 -3.39 19.58 -9.24
C ALA A 32 -2.06 20.24 -8.83
N GLN A 33 -2.14 21.38 -8.13
CA GLN A 33 -0.97 22.04 -7.55
C GLN A 33 -0.33 21.20 -6.43
N LYS A 34 -1.15 20.62 -5.53
CA LYS A 34 -0.68 19.71 -4.47
C LYS A 34 -0.02 18.45 -5.05
N GLU A 35 -0.63 17.85 -6.07
CA GLU A 35 -0.07 16.69 -6.77
C GLU A 35 1.27 17.02 -7.43
N ARG A 36 1.35 18.10 -8.20
CA ARG A 36 2.62 18.54 -8.81
C ARG A 36 3.70 18.80 -7.77
N LYS A 37 3.34 19.42 -6.64
CA LYS A 37 4.27 19.63 -5.53
C LYS A 37 4.73 18.28 -4.95
N ARG A 38 3.80 17.37 -4.68
CA ARG A 38 4.10 16.04 -4.12
C ARG A 38 5.01 15.24 -5.05
N ARG A 39 4.73 15.18 -6.35
CA ARG A 39 5.59 14.49 -7.33
C ARG A 39 7.03 15.04 -7.34
N LYS A 40 7.21 16.36 -7.22
CA LYS A 40 8.55 16.97 -7.10
C LYS A 40 9.30 16.55 -5.82
N GLU A 41 8.60 16.30 -4.72
CA GLU A 41 9.20 15.78 -3.50
C GLU A 41 9.65 14.32 -3.67
N LEU A 42 8.89 13.53 -4.43
CA LEU A 42 9.10 12.08 -4.58
C LEU A 42 10.11 11.71 -5.68
N VAL A 43 10.36 12.60 -6.65
CA VAL A 43 11.15 12.28 -7.86
C VAL A 43 12.56 11.76 -7.57
N ASN A 44 13.17 12.19 -6.46
CA ASN A 44 14.52 11.77 -6.07
C ASN A 44 14.51 10.76 -4.90
N MET A 45 13.34 10.29 -4.48
CA MET A 45 13.25 9.29 -3.42
C MET A 45 13.55 7.90 -3.98
N LYS A 46 14.65 7.31 -3.52
CA LYS A 46 15.02 5.92 -3.85
C LYS A 46 14.17 4.91 -3.10
N THR A 47 13.88 5.21 -1.82
CA THR A 47 13.08 4.39 -0.93
C THR A 47 12.24 5.28 -0.01
N THR A 48 11.25 4.70 0.64
CA THR A 48 10.42 5.38 1.64
C THR A 48 11.18 5.60 2.96
N ASN A 49 12.18 4.76 3.25
CA ASN A 49 12.83 4.62 4.55
C ASN A 49 11.83 4.35 5.70
N SER A 50 10.69 3.72 5.40
CA SER A 50 9.62 3.46 6.38
C SER A 50 9.81 2.18 7.20
N TYR A 51 10.84 1.38 6.89
CA TYR A 51 11.19 0.18 7.62
C TYR A 51 11.79 0.51 8.99
N ILE A 52 11.22 -0.08 10.02
CA ILE A 52 11.69 -0.01 11.39
C ILE A 52 12.07 -1.44 11.80
N SER A 53 13.36 -1.67 11.97
CA SER A 53 13.88 -2.95 12.47
C SER A 53 13.57 -3.12 13.95
N TYR A 54 13.46 -4.37 14.39
CA TYR A 54 13.11 -4.75 15.76
C TYR A 54 13.94 -4.00 16.82
N ASP A 55 15.25 -3.89 16.61
CA ASP A 55 16.19 -3.23 17.53
C ASP A 55 15.96 -1.71 17.67
N LYS A 56 15.29 -1.09 16.68
CA LYS A 56 14.97 0.35 16.67
C LYS A 56 13.65 0.67 17.37
N ILE A 57 12.89 -0.32 17.81
CA ILE A 57 11.63 -0.12 18.53
C ILE A 57 11.96 0.18 19.99
N LYS A 58 11.76 1.43 20.41
CA LYS A 58 12.10 1.90 21.77
C LYS A 58 10.90 2.22 22.65
N GLY A 59 9.71 2.30 22.09
CA GLY A 59 8.48 2.64 22.82
C GLY A 59 7.25 2.31 22.00
N LEU A 60 6.08 2.64 22.57
CA LEU A 60 4.80 2.40 21.93
C LEU A 60 4.61 3.34 20.72
N ALA A 61 4.40 2.73 19.56
CA ALA A 61 3.85 3.39 18.38
C ALA A 61 2.46 2.81 18.08
N SER A 62 1.50 3.67 17.76
CA SER A 62 0.12 3.26 17.45
C SER A 62 -0.30 3.76 16.09
N TYR A 63 -0.85 2.88 15.27
CA TYR A 63 -1.28 3.17 13.89
C TYR A 63 -2.75 2.78 13.72
N ALA A 64 -3.59 3.74 13.40
CA ALA A 64 -4.97 3.49 13.01
C ALA A 64 -4.99 3.13 11.52
N VAL A 65 -5.35 1.89 11.18
CA VAL A 65 -5.31 1.38 9.81
C VAL A 65 -6.54 1.84 9.04
N HIS A 66 -6.34 2.41 7.87
CA HIS A 66 -7.39 3.01 7.05
C HIS A 66 -8.13 1.96 6.23
N CYS A 67 -9.45 2.11 6.12
CA CYS A 67 -10.23 1.30 5.20
C CYS A 67 -11.52 2.01 4.75
N ASN A 68 -11.46 2.71 3.61
CA ASN A 68 -12.64 3.33 2.98
C ASN A 68 -13.47 4.18 3.96
N GLY A 69 -12.80 5.01 4.75
CA GLY A 69 -13.39 5.88 5.79
C GLY A 69 -13.46 5.25 7.19
N GLY A 70 -13.29 3.94 7.32
CA GLY A 70 -13.23 3.24 8.60
C GLY A 70 -11.82 3.08 9.17
N ARG A 71 -11.74 2.66 10.44
CA ARG A 71 -10.49 2.26 11.14
C ARG A 71 -10.64 0.87 11.74
N PRO A 72 -10.83 -0.18 10.92
CA PRO A 72 -11.18 -1.51 11.45
C PRO A 72 -10.08 -2.14 12.30
N PHE A 73 -8.84 -1.61 12.22
CA PHE A 73 -7.72 -2.10 13.01
C PHE A 73 -6.88 -0.97 13.60
N ILE A 74 -6.41 -1.19 14.84
CA ILE A 74 -5.32 -0.42 15.44
C ILE A 74 -4.12 -1.37 15.61
N VAL A 75 -2.95 -0.94 15.15
CA VAL A 75 -1.69 -1.66 15.34
C VAL A 75 -0.86 -0.91 16.37
N ASN A 76 -0.63 -1.55 17.51
CA ASN A 76 0.28 -1.10 18.55
C ASN A 76 1.57 -1.88 18.43
N VAL A 77 2.68 -1.17 18.21
CA VAL A 77 4.02 -1.74 18.16
C VAL A 77 4.78 -1.28 19.39
N GLU A 78 5.30 -2.22 20.15
CA GLU A 78 6.09 -1.98 21.35
C GLU A 78 7.30 -2.93 21.39
N PRO A 79 8.30 -2.69 22.26
CA PRO A 79 9.44 -3.60 22.36
C PRO A 79 8.97 -5.04 22.66
N GLY A 80 9.29 -5.98 21.76
CA GLY A 80 9.03 -7.40 21.94
C GLY A 80 7.68 -7.93 21.42
N GLU A 81 6.70 -7.08 21.12
CA GLU A 81 5.45 -7.54 20.52
C GLU A 81 4.71 -6.50 19.66
N ILE A 82 3.95 -6.99 18.70
CA ILE A 82 2.97 -6.24 17.92
C ILE A 82 1.58 -6.72 18.29
N ASN A 83 0.74 -5.77 18.69
CA ASN A 83 -0.63 -5.98 19.12
C ASN A 83 -1.61 -5.39 18.11
N ILE A 84 -2.49 -6.23 17.58
CA ILE A 84 -3.51 -5.79 16.64
C ILE A 84 -4.88 -5.86 17.32
N LEU A 85 -5.56 -4.72 17.33
CA LEU A 85 -6.93 -4.58 17.80
C LEU A 85 -7.86 -4.55 16.59
N VAL A 86 -8.99 -5.27 16.65
CA VAL A 86 -10.00 -5.35 15.58
C VAL A 86 -11.33 -4.83 16.05
N GLY A 87 -11.97 -3.97 15.26
CA GLY A 87 -13.32 -3.46 15.51
C GLY A 87 -13.47 -2.02 15.02
N ASP A 88 -14.68 -1.48 15.16
CA ASP A 88 -14.98 -0.08 14.81
C ASP A 88 -15.25 0.75 16.07
N THR A 89 -16.23 0.32 16.89
CA THR A 89 -16.59 1.00 18.15
C THR A 89 -16.01 0.30 19.38
N THR A 90 -15.94 -1.04 19.34
CA THR A 90 -15.35 -1.86 20.41
C THR A 90 -14.26 -2.73 19.81
N TYR A 91 -13.07 -2.63 20.39
CA TYR A 91 -11.89 -3.29 19.86
C TYR A 91 -11.60 -4.58 20.62
N LYS A 92 -11.36 -5.67 19.87
CA LYS A 92 -10.90 -6.95 20.41
C LYS A 92 -9.44 -7.16 20.00
N ARG A 93 -8.60 -7.53 20.96
CA ARG A 93 -7.18 -7.84 20.72
C ARG A 93 -7.05 -9.23 20.07
N LEU A 94 -6.31 -9.32 18.98
CA LEU A 94 -5.87 -10.60 18.39
C LEU A 94 -4.69 -11.18 19.17
N LYS A 95 -4.32 -12.43 18.83
CA LYS A 95 -3.09 -13.03 19.36
C LYS A 95 -1.88 -12.13 19.06
N PRO A 96 -1.06 -11.73 20.07
CA PRO A 96 0.12 -10.90 19.85
C PRO A 96 1.14 -11.58 18.95
N ILE A 97 1.86 -10.78 18.16
CA ILE A 97 2.95 -11.23 17.30
C ILE A 97 4.26 -10.88 18.02
N LYS A 98 5.03 -11.90 18.41
CA LYS A 98 6.31 -11.73 19.14
C LYS A 98 7.54 -12.00 18.26
N ASP A 99 7.39 -12.91 17.30
CA ASP A 99 8.47 -13.30 16.39
C ASP A 99 8.40 -12.45 15.12
N PHE A 100 9.13 -11.34 15.10
CA PHE A 100 9.23 -10.45 13.95
C PHE A 100 10.60 -9.76 13.89
N GLU A 101 11.06 -9.47 12.67
CA GLU A 101 12.34 -8.78 12.41
C GLU A 101 12.19 -7.25 12.34
N GLY A 102 10.97 -6.79 12.04
CA GLY A 102 10.65 -5.37 11.90
C GLY A 102 9.32 -5.18 11.18
N TYR A 103 9.03 -3.93 10.81
CA TYR A 103 7.82 -3.59 10.08
C TYR A 103 8.01 -2.33 9.24
N TRP A 104 7.23 -2.21 8.17
CA TRP A 104 7.06 -0.96 7.44
C TRP A 104 5.77 -0.28 7.87
N THR A 105 5.86 1.03 8.05
CA THR A 105 4.67 1.88 8.05
C THR A 105 4.27 2.18 6.61
N GLY A 106 2.98 2.07 6.28
CA GLY A 106 2.48 2.39 4.95
C GLY A 106 2.85 3.81 4.56
N TYR A 107 3.76 3.97 3.60
CA TYR A 107 4.18 5.30 3.16
C TYR A 107 3.15 5.85 2.17
N ASP A 108 2.39 6.87 2.58
CA ASP A 108 1.47 7.55 1.68
C ASP A 108 2.19 8.48 0.70
N ALA A 109 2.36 8.00 -0.54
CA ALA A 109 2.91 8.78 -1.65
C ALA A 109 1.94 9.85 -2.17
N SER A 110 0.66 9.78 -1.82
CA SER A 110 -0.33 10.76 -2.28
C SER A 110 -0.10 12.15 -1.66
N PRO A 111 -0.82 13.18 -2.14
CA PRO A 111 -0.79 14.50 -1.51
C PRO A 111 -1.37 14.55 -0.08
N TYR A 112 -2.05 13.49 0.39
CA TYR A 112 -2.57 13.42 1.76
C TYR A 112 -1.47 13.22 2.82
N LYS A 113 -0.41 12.47 2.48
CA LYS A 113 0.74 12.16 3.35
C LYS A 113 0.36 11.50 4.68
N ASN A 114 -0.70 10.69 4.68
CA ASN A 114 -1.18 10.01 5.88
C ASN A 114 -0.46 8.66 6.06
N HIS A 115 0.78 8.72 6.53
CA HIS A 115 1.63 7.55 6.75
C HIS A 115 1.07 6.63 7.86
N GLY A 116 1.37 5.33 7.77
CA GLY A 116 0.85 4.34 8.73
C GLY A 116 -0.62 3.97 8.49
N ASN A 117 -1.16 4.34 7.33
CA ASN A 117 -2.52 3.95 6.90
C ASN A 117 -2.69 2.44 6.71
N THR A 118 -1.59 1.70 6.54
CA THR A 118 -1.50 0.24 6.56
C THR A 118 -0.15 -0.16 7.17
N ILE A 119 0.02 -1.42 7.56
CA ILE A 119 1.26 -1.94 8.15
C ILE A 119 1.66 -3.24 7.43
N LEU A 120 2.96 -3.40 7.16
CA LEU A 120 3.54 -4.66 6.70
C LEU A 120 4.57 -5.13 7.73
N ILE A 121 4.31 -6.27 8.37
CA ILE A 121 5.17 -6.85 9.39
C ILE A 121 6.08 -7.88 8.73
N LYS A 122 7.39 -7.76 8.93
CA LYS A 122 8.39 -8.74 8.49
C LYS A 122 8.56 -9.80 9.57
N ILE A 123 8.15 -11.04 9.28
CA ILE A 123 8.39 -12.17 10.18
C ILE A 123 9.79 -12.73 9.95
N ASN A 124 10.17 -12.89 8.68
CA ASN A 124 11.53 -13.16 8.22
C ASN A 124 11.67 -12.77 6.74
N GLU A 125 12.82 -13.08 6.14
CA GLU A 125 13.17 -12.77 4.74
C GLU A 125 12.07 -13.08 3.70
N HIS A 126 11.24 -14.12 3.92
CA HIS A 126 10.24 -14.55 2.94
C HIS A 126 8.84 -14.73 3.54
N LYS A 127 8.58 -14.16 4.73
CA LYS A 127 7.28 -14.29 5.39
C LYS A 127 6.86 -12.98 6.00
N TYR A 128 5.63 -12.57 5.67
CA TYR A 128 5.10 -11.27 6.04
C TYR A 128 3.67 -11.38 6.54
N ILE A 129 3.25 -10.40 7.34
CA ILE A 129 1.85 -10.18 7.70
C ILE A 129 1.47 -8.79 7.24
N TYR A 130 0.47 -8.71 6.36
CA TYR A 130 -0.10 -7.43 5.95
C TYR A 130 -1.31 -7.10 6.83
N VAL A 131 -1.39 -5.85 7.27
CA VAL A 131 -2.50 -5.28 8.04
C VAL A 131 -3.06 -4.08 7.28
N GLY A 132 -4.22 -4.28 6.65
CA GLY A 132 -4.96 -3.27 5.90
C GLY A 132 -6.46 -3.35 6.16
N CYS A 133 -7.28 -3.23 5.13
CA CYS A 133 -8.73 -3.55 5.24
C CYS A 133 -8.99 -5.01 5.66
N GLU A 134 -7.99 -5.88 5.52
CA GLU A 134 -7.96 -7.23 6.05
C GLU A 134 -6.55 -7.55 6.55
N ILE A 135 -6.44 -8.61 7.34
CA ILE A 135 -5.17 -9.11 7.86
C ILE A 135 -4.92 -10.50 7.28
N PHE A 136 -3.75 -10.68 6.66
CA PHE A 136 -3.32 -11.99 6.17
C PHE A 136 -1.80 -12.13 6.23
N SER A 137 -1.34 -13.38 6.39
CA SER A 137 0.06 -13.72 6.18
C SER A 137 0.29 -14.24 4.77
N PHE A 138 1.47 -14.00 4.22
CA PHE A 138 1.89 -14.50 2.92
C PHE A 138 3.41 -14.72 2.88
N ARG A 139 3.86 -15.34 1.79
CA ARG A 139 5.27 -15.56 1.46
C ARG A 139 5.61 -14.96 0.10
N THR A 140 6.87 -14.58 -0.04
CA THR A 140 7.47 -14.06 -1.27
C THR A 140 8.61 -15.00 -1.72
N LYS A 141 9.05 -14.87 -2.97
CA LYS A 141 10.22 -15.59 -3.50
C LYS A 141 11.54 -14.86 -3.26
N GLU A 142 11.45 -13.61 -2.85
CA GLU A 142 12.56 -12.69 -2.63
C GLU A 142 12.24 -11.79 -1.44
N GLU A 143 13.25 -11.10 -0.90
CA GLU A 143 13.03 -10.11 0.15
C GLU A 143 12.32 -8.86 -0.40
N ILE A 144 11.34 -8.36 0.36
CA ILE A 144 10.71 -7.06 0.11
C ILE A 144 11.70 -5.95 0.47
N LEU A 145 11.98 -5.07 -0.51
CA LEU A 145 12.88 -3.92 -0.36
C LEU A 145 12.16 -2.69 0.19
N ASP A 146 10.89 -2.50 -0.19
CA ASP A 146 10.11 -1.34 0.26
C ASP A 146 8.59 -1.61 0.25
N PHE A 147 7.87 -0.74 0.96
CA PHE A 147 6.43 -0.81 1.13
C PHE A 147 5.79 0.59 1.08
N ILE A 148 4.89 0.77 0.12
CA ILE A 148 4.24 2.06 -0.17
C ILE A 148 2.73 1.84 -0.13
N SER A 149 1.99 2.80 0.42
CA SER A 149 0.54 2.71 0.57
C SER A 149 -0.10 4.07 0.29
N PRO A 150 -0.21 4.48 -0.98
CA PRO A 150 -0.87 5.72 -1.36
C PRO A 150 -2.35 5.68 -0.97
N LEU A 151 -2.86 6.78 -0.44
CA LEU A 151 -4.30 6.96 -0.23
C LEU A 151 -4.98 7.52 -1.47
N GLY A 152 -6.00 6.81 -1.94
CA GLY A 152 -6.96 7.35 -2.90
C GLY A 152 -8.17 7.99 -2.23
N ASN A 153 -9.16 8.32 -3.06
CA ASN A 153 -10.41 8.94 -2.59
C ASN A 153 -11.13 8.05 -1.57
N SER A 154 -11.89 8.73 -0.70
CA SER A 154 -12.67 8.07 0.37
C SER A 154 -11.80 7.27 1.33
N ASP A 155 -10.53 7.66 1.48
CA ASP A 155 -9.64 7.08 2.49
C ASP A 155 -9.37 5.58 2.25
N VAL A 156 -9.17 5.23 0.98
CA VAL A 156 -8.87 3.87 0.51
C VAL A 156 -7.37 3.74 0.27
N PRO A 157 -6.66 2.88 1.00
CA PRO A 157 -5.26 2.56 0.71
C PRO A 157 -5.09 1.69 -0.54
N TYR A 158 -4.00 1.90 -1.26
CA TYR A 158 -3.52 1.06 -2.37
C TYR A 158 -2.11 0.55 -2.08
N PRO A 159 -1.96 -0.39 -1.13
CA PRO A 159 -0.67 -0.82 -0.63
C PRO A 159 0.02 -1.74 -1.62
N LEU A 160 1.27 -1.45 -1.92
CA LEU A 160 2.14 -2.33 -2.68
C LEU A 160 3.48 -2.49 -1.98
N ALA A 161 4.05 -3.67 -2.15
CA ALA A 161 5.44 -3.93 -1.82
C ALA A 161 6.19 -4.32 -3.09
N TYR A 162 7.51 -4.24 -3.08
CA TYR A 162 8.31 -4.75 -4.19
C TYR A 162 9.64 -5.29 -3.71
N GLY A 163 10.12 -6.31 -4.43
CA GLY A 163 11.49 -6.81 -4.34
C GLY A 163 12.33 -6.34 -5.52
N THR A 164 13.34 -7.13 -5.85
CA THR A 164 14.16 -6.95 -7.06
C THR A 164 13.43 -7.35 -8.35
N GLU A 165 12.54 -8.35 -8.29
CA GLU A 165 11.92 -8.94 -9.49
C GLU A 165 10.40 -8.82 -9.53
N ASN A 166 9.73 -8.67 -8.38
CA ASN A 166 8.27 -8.73 -8.29
C ASN A 166 7.67 -7.52 -7.58
N ILE A 167 6.47 -7.14 -8.03
CA ILE A 167 5.63 -6.10 -7.44
C ILE A 167 4.38 -6.78 -6.86
N TYR A 168 4.16 -6.61 -5.57
CA TYR A 168 3.11 -7.27 -4.79
C TYR A 168 1.95 -6.31 -4.55
N PHE A 169 0.79 -6.61 -5.13
CA PHE A 169 -0.44 -5.83 -5.02
C PHE A 169 -1.31 -6.43 -3.90
N LEU A 170 -1.26 -5.82 -2.71
CA LEU A 170 -1.79 -6.44 -1.49
C LEU A 170 -3.32 -6.36 -1.39
N CYS A 171 -3.98 -5.45 -2.11
CA CYS A 171 -5.44 -5.42 -2.24
C CYS A 171 -5.98 -6.65 -3.01
N GLU A 172 -5.22 -7.13 -3.98
CA GLU A 172 -5.55 -8.22 -4.90
C GLU A 172 -5.01 -9.55 -4.40
N ARG A 173 -4.05 -9.49 -3.48
CA ARG A 173 -3.33 -10.66 -2.96
C ARG A 173 -2.64 -11.42 -4.09
N SER A 174 -2.03 -10.66 -4.99
CA SER A 174 -1.28 -11.15 -6.13
C SER A 174 0.01 -10.35 -6.33
N TYR A 175 0.85 -10.82 -7.24
CA TYR A 175 2.03 -10.12 -7.70
C TYR A 175 2.20 -10.31 -9.21
N VAL A 176 2.99 -9.40 -9.79
CA VAL A 176 3.40 -9.39 -11.19
C VAL A 176 4.92 -9.21 -11.23
N ARG A 177 5.59 -9.77 -12.24
CA ARG A 177 7.01 -9.53 -12.45
C ARG A 177 7.23 -8.08 -12.91
N ALA A 178 8.22 -7.40 -12.34
CA ALA A 178 8.48 -5.99 -12.61
C ALA A 178 8.81 -5.73 -14.09
N ASP A 179 9.41 -6.69 -14.79
CA ASP A 179 9.70 -6.60 -16.24
C ASP A 179 8.48 -6.73 -17.16
N GLN A 180 7.31 -7.07 -16.60
CA GLN A 180 6.03 -7.06 -17.32
C GLN A 180 5.32 -5.71 -17.21
N MET A 181 5.82 -4.81 -16.36
CA MET A 181 5.24 -3.48 -16.12
C MET A 181 6.08 -2.43 -16.84
N HIS A 182 5.42 -1.42 -17.39
CA HIS A 182 6.08 -0.26 -18.01
C HIS A 182 6.59 0.72 -16.95
N LEU A 183 5.91 0.77 -15.80
CA LEU A 183 6.31 1.62 -14.68
C LEU A 183 7.20 0.85 -13.71
N GLU A 184 8.33 1.47 -13.35
CA GLU A 184 9.17 0.96 -12.28
C GLU A 184 8.51 1.15 -10.90
N PRO A 185 8.73 0.21 -9.95
CA PRO A 185 8.21 0.30 -8.59
C PRO A 185 8.97 1.33 -7.75
N THR A 186 8.64 2.60 -7.94
CA THR A 186 9.21 3.72 -7.19
C THR A 186 8.16 4.40 -6.30
N VAL A 187 8.62 5.16 -5.30
CA VAL A 187 7.73 5.98 -4.45
C VAL A 187 6.88 6.92 -5.30
N LEU A 188 7.44 7.47 -6.38
CA LEU A 188 6.74 8.36 -7.31
C LEU A 188 5.62 7.65 -8.07
N ASN A 189 5.85 6.42 -8.53
CA ASN A 189 4.95 5.70 -9.44
C ASN A 189 3.90 4.85 -8.71
N ALA A 190 3.95 4.76 -7.37
CA ALA A 190 3.14 3.81 -6.61
C ALA A 190 1.63 3.90 -6.89
N GLU A 191 1.11 5.11 -7.08
CA GLU A 191 -0.30 5.32 -7.40
C GLU A 191 -0.64 4.94 -8.85
N GLU A 192 0.30 5.15 -9.77
CA GLU A 192 0.15 4.79 -11.18
C GLU A 192 0.32 3.28 -11.43
N LEU A 193 1.12 2.56 -10.65
CA LEU A 193 1.30 1.11 -10.77
C LEU A 193 -0.02 0.34 -10.63
N TYR A 194 -0.87 0.73 -9.68
CA TYR A 194 -2.23 0.18 -9.58
C TYR A 194 -3.08 0.52 -10.81
N GLY A 195 -2.86 1.68 -11.41
CA GLY A 195 -3.54 2.09 -12.63
C GLY A 195 -3.14 1.26 -13.83
N GLU A 196 -1.84 0.98 -13.97
CA GLU A 196 -1.34 0.05 -14.98
C GLU A 196 -1.87 -1.37 -14.72
N PHE A 197 -1.74 -1.88 -13.49
CA PHE A 197 -2.19 -3.22 -13.10
C PHE A 197 -3.69 -3.45 -13.41
N TYR A 198 -4.55 -2.46 -13.15
CA TYR A 198 -5.97 -2.57 -13.46
C TYR A 198 -6.34 -2.32 -14.94
N GLY A 199 -5.37 -1.97 -15.79
CA GLY A 199 -5.57 -1.63 -17.20
C GLY A 199 -6.20 -0.25 -17.43
N HIS A 200 -6.01 0.69 -16.50
CA HIS A 200 -6.49 2.08 -16.62
C HIS A 200 -5.45 3.05 -17.16
N ILE A 201 -4.18 2.72 -17.00
CA ILE A 201 -3.08 3.35 -17.71
C ILE A 201 -2.69 2.36 -18.81
N THR A 202 -2.97 2.72 -20.06
CA THR A 202 -2.63 1.88 -21.22
C THR A 202 -1.38 2.41 -21.89
N PHE A 203 -0.47 1.49 -22.20
CA PHE A 203 0.70 1.76 -23.02
C PHE A 203 0.47 1.21 -24.43
N PRO A 204 1.15 1.74 -25.47
CA PRO A 204 0.94 1.34 -26.86
C PRO A 204 1.06 -0.16 -27.09
N ASP A 205 2.02 -0.79 -26.41
CA ASP A 205 2.20 -2.24 -26.40
C ASP A 205 1.51 -2.80 -25.15
N THR A 206 0.26 -3.25 -25.29
CA THR A 206 -0.50 -3.80 -24.15
C THR A 206 0.07 -5.18 -23.80
N GLN A 207 0.99 -5.23 -22.84
CA GLN A 207 1.48 -6.50 -22.31
C GLN A 207 0.41 -7.12 -21.41
N LYS A 208 0.10 -8.39 -21.63
CA LYS A 208 -0.67 -9.17 -20.66
C LYS A 208 0.23 -9.48 -19.48
N PHE A 209 -0.21 -9.11 -18.28
CA PHE A 209 0.47 -9.48 -17.04
C PHE A 209 0.19 -10.94 -16.70
N ASP A 210 1.21 -11.66 -16.24
CA ASP A 210 1.00 -12.90 -15.52
C ASP A 210 0.69 -12.56 -14.07
N ILE A 211 -0.59 -12.50 -13.72
CA ILE A 211 -1.05 -12.22 -12.36
C ILE A 211 -0.94 -13.49 -11.54
N ILE A 212 0.01 -13.51 -10.60
CA ILE A 212 0.30 -14.70 -9.79
C ILE A 212 -0.22 -14.49 -8.37
N PRO A 213 -0.99 -15.44 -7.79
CA PRO A 213 -1.44 -15.34 -6.40
C PRO A 213 -0.28 -15.31 -5.40
N LEU A 214 -0.47 -14.62 -4.27
CA LEU A 214 0.50 -14.66 -3.17
C LEU A 214 0.67 -16.07 -2.61
N LEU A 215 1.91 -16.43 -2.31
CA LEU A 215 2.25 -17.75 -1.79
C LEU A 215 1.91 -17.88 -0.31
N GLY A 216 1.48 -19.06 0.13
CA GLY A 216 1.24 -19.36 1.54
C GLY A 216 0.18 -18.44 2.20
N LEU A 217 -0.75 -17.91 1.39
CA LEU A 217 -1.75 -16.96 1.84
C LEU A 217 -2.63 -17.57 2.92
N LYS A 218 -2.68 -16.92 4.09
CA LYS A 218 -3.59 -17.28 5.19
C LYS A 218 -4.27 -16.04 5.74
N LYS A 219 -5.59 -15.95 5.56
CA LYS A 219 -6.41 -14.90 6.17
C LYS A 219 -6.43 -15.07 7.69
N ILE A 220 -6.23 -13.97 8.41
CA ILE A 220 -6.19 -13.89 9.87
C ILE A 220 -7.44 -13.18 10.39
N ALA A 221 -7.80 -12.05 9.79
CA ALA A 221 -8.99 -11.28 10.14
C ALA A 221 -9.47 -10.46 8.93
N SER A 222 -10.72 -10.00 8.99
CA SER A 222 -11.25 -8.97 8.08
C SER A 222 -11.95 -7.90 8.89
N ARG A 223 -12.31 -6.79 8.23
CA ARG A 223 -13.25 -5.81 8.81
C ARG A 223 -14.44 -6.54 9.46
N GLY A 224 -14.79 -6.07 10.65
CA GLY A 224 -15.94 -6.56 11.43
C GLY A 224 -17.27 -6.25 10.78
#